data_AF-A0A2G9X2M9-F1
#
_entry.id   AF-A0A2G9X2M9-F1
#
_cell.length_a   1.000
_cell.length_b   1.000
_cell.length_c   1.000
_cell.angle_alpha   90.00
_cell.angle_beta   90.00
_cell.angle_gamma   90.00
#
_symmetry.space_group_name_H-M   'P 1'
#
loop_
_entity.id
_entity.type
_entity.pdbx_description
1 polymer ?
#
loop_
_entity_poly.entity_id
_entity_poly.type
_entity_poly.pdbx_seq_one_letter_code
_entity_poly.pdbx_strand_id
1 'polypeptide(L)'
;MLSTPLSFQMITRDMSATLKRTAAQPDVKRATEYYQENIGKVTSIDGFLDDQRLYSYAMKAFGLEDMTYAKAFMRKVLESDLSDSASFANKLVDKRYQEFAKAFSFLTPSAQSEDALADIEKKYTENATKQGDSQSLIRLGTLAYEKSLSAVKTVDDFLADDALVAYATTAFGVDPPGTAANAKIFLKRILTSDPADADSFAASQTKSAWKDFAAAFNFSEDGNVRIQTSDQATDTVSSYLRQTVEVQAGEENEGVRLALYFERKASTITSGYSILADTALLTVVQTALGLSSQTSNADIDVQASYIESRLDIKSLSDPAELKKFLTRFTALWEAANPSSTATTSVATLITGQSSSVMSADMLMSLQGLKLGGL
;
A
#
# COMPACT_ATOMS: atom_id res chain seq x y z
N MET A 1 -23.32 23.35 -5.24
CA MET A 1 -22.50 22.14 -5.00
C MET A 1 -23.17 21.34 -3.89
N LEU A 2 -23.05 20.01 -3.91
CA LEU A 2 -23.53 19.18 -2.80
C LEU A 2 -22.64 19.40 -1.58
N SER A 3 -23.21 19.27 -0.38
CA SER A 3 -22.44 19.40 0.86
C SER A 3 -21.45 18.25 1.03
N THR A 4 -20.33 18.52 1.71
CA THR A 4 -19.27 17.55 1.98
C THR A 4 -19.80 16.21 2.52
N PRO A 5 -20.69 16.18 3.55
CA PRO A 5 -21.19 14.91 4.09
C PRO A 5 -22.05 14.15 3.09
N LEU A 6 -22.86 14.85 2.30
CA LEU A 6 -23.79 14.23 1.35
C LEU A 6 -23.02 13.64 0.16
N SER A 7 -22.06 14.38 -0.40
CA SER A 7 -21.19 13.89 -1.48
C SER A 7 -20.40 12.66 -1.05
N PHE A 8 -19.77 12.69 0.13
CA PHE A 8 -19.04 11.55 0.68
C PHE A 8 -19.95 10.32 0.86
N GLN A 9 -21.15 10.50 1.44
CA GLN A 9 -22.10 9.40 1.61
C GLN A 9 -22.59 8.83 0.28
N MET A 10 -22.83 9.66 -0.74
CA MET A 10 -23.27 9.18 -2.06
C MET A 10 -22.21 8.31 -2.71
N ILE A 11 -20.93 8.69 -2.61
CA ILE A 11 -19.80 7.92 -3.17
C ILE A 11 -19.61 6.60 -2.41
N THR A 12 -19.57 6.65 -1.09
CA THR A 12 -19.22 5.48 -0.25
C THR A 12 -20.36 4.49 -0.06
N ARG A 13 -21.63 4.92 -0.18
CA ARG A 13 -22.79 4.01 -0.07
C ARG A 13 -22.77 2.89 -1.10
N ASP A 14 -22.29 3.18 -2.31
CA ASP A 14 -22.08 2.19 -3.37
C ASP A 14 -20.77 2.47 -4.11
N MET A 15 -19.67 2.20 -3.40
CA MET A 15 -18.33 2.33 -3.95
C MET A 15 -18.14 1.43 -5.18
N SER A 16 -18.77 0.24 -5.21
CA SER A 16 -18.68 -0.68 -6.35
C SER A 16 -19.25 -0.06 -7.62
N ALA A 17 -20.45 0.52 -7.56
CA ALA A 17 -21.05 1.22 -8.70
C ALA A 17 -20.23 2.45 -9.10
N THR A 18 -19.70 3.21 -8.12
CA THR A 18 -18.86 4.38 -8.40
C THR A 18 -17.57 3.99 -9.13
N LEU A 19 -16.89 2.93 -8.69
CA LEU A 19 -15.70 2.41 -9.36
C LEU A 19 -16.02 1.87 -10.75
N LYS A 20 -17.14 1.15 -10.94
CA LYS A 20 -17.57 0.67 -12.27
C LYS A 20 -17.82 1.81 -13.25
N ARG A 21 -18.49 2.88 -12.80
CA ARG A 21 -18.73 4.08 -13.61
C ARG A 21 -17.42 4.78 -13.97
N THR A 22 -16.50 4.87 -13.02
CA THR A 22 -15.17 5.46 -13.24
C THR A 22 -14.37 4.63 -14.25
N ALA A 23 -14.34 3.30 -14.08
CA ALA A 23 -13.69 2.37 -15.01
C ALA A 23 -14.25 2.44 -16.44
N ALA A 24 -15.54 2.79 -16.60
CA ALA A 24 -16.18 2.95 -17.90
C ALA A 24 -15.85 4.29 -18.58
N GLN A 25 -15.22 5.25 -17.90
CA GLN A 25 -14.81 6.52 -18.51
C GLN A 25 -13.76 6.23 -19.62
N PRO A 26 -13.85 6.85 -20.80
CA PRO A 26 -13.01 6.49 -21.94
C PRO A 26 -11.50 6.56 -21.68
N ASP A 27 -11.03 7.59 -20.98
CA ASP A 27 -9.60 7.76 -20.67
C ASP A 27 -9.11 6.76 -19.62
N VAL A 28 -9.92 6.51 -18.58
CA VAL A 28 -9.64 5.51 -17.54
C VAL A 28 -9.57 4.12 -18.17
N LYS A 29 -10.58 3.75 -18.96
CA LYS A 29 -10.65 2.45 -19.65
C LYS A 29 -9.42 2.20 -20.51
N ARG A 30 -9.08 3.16 -21.38
CA ARG A 30 -7.90 3.05 -22.26
C ARG A 30 -6.59 2.91 -21.47
N ALA A 31 -6.43 3.68 -20.39
CA ALA A 31 -5.23 3.63 -19.57
C ALA A 31 -5.13 2.28 -18.81
N THR A 32 -6.24 1.79 -18.26
CA THR A 32 -6.32 0.50 -17.56
C THR A 32 -6.07 -0.67 -18.50
N GLU A 33 -6.66 -0.68 -19.69
CA GLU A 33 -6.42 -1.70 -20.72
C GLU A 33 -4.94 -1.76 -21.11
N TYR A 34 -4.32 -0.60 -21.38
CA TYR A 34 -2.90 -0.54 -21.69
C TYR A 34 -2.04 -1.07 -20.54
N TYR A 35 -2.36 -0.72 -19.29
CA TYR A 35 -1.63 -1.22 -18.13
C TYR A 35 -1.72 -2.75 -18.03
N GLN A 36 -2.93 -3.31 -18.08
CA GLN A 36 -3.16 -4.75 -17.97
C GLN A 36 -2.48 -5.56 -19.09
N GLU A 37 -2.49 -5.04 -20.32
CA GLU A 37 -1.88 -5.72 -21.47
C GLU A 37 -0.34 -5.69 -21.48
N ASN A 38 0.28 -4.74 -20.77
CA ASN A 38 1.72 -4.47 -20.91
C ASN A 38 2.52 -4.64 -19.62
N ILE A 39 1.93 -4.46 -18.43
CA ILE A 39 2.69 -4.57 -17.18
C ILE A 39 3.33 -5.96 -16.99
N GLY A 40 2.64 -7.02 -17.41
CA GLY A 40 3.16 -8.38 -17.34
C GLY A 40 4.36 -8.65 -18.26
N LYS A 41 4.64 -7.75 -19.21
CA LYS A 41 5.80 -7.83 -20.11
C LYS A 41 7.03 -7.13 -19.55
N VAL A 42 6.88 -6.33 -18.49
CA VAL A 42 7.96 -5.54 -17.91
C VAL A 42 8.73 -6.38 -16.92
N THR A 43 10.05 -6.50 -17.15
CA THR A 43 10.93 -7.38 -16.37
C THR A 43 12.03 -6.66 -15.62
N SER A 44 12.10 -5.34 -15.74
CA SER A 44 13.13 -4.52 -15.10
C SER A 44 12.63 -3.13 -14.76
N ILE A 45 13.30 -2.49 -13.80
CA ILE A 45 13.07 -1.09 -13.45
C ILE A 45 13.24 -0.18 -14.67
N ASP A 46 14.25 -0.44 -15.51
CA ASP A 46 14.47 0.34 -16.73
C ASP A 46 13.28 0.25 -17.69
N GLY A 47 12.82 -0.97 -18.01
CA GLY A 47 11.66 -1.16 -18.88
C GLY A 47 10.40 -0.52 -18.32
N PHE A 48 10.23 -0.52 -17.00
CA PHE A 48 9.11 0.14 -16.34
C PHE A 48 9.18 1.66 -16.42
N LEU A 49 10.34 2.25 -16.11
CA LEU A 49 10.52 3.70 -16.10
C LEU A 49 10.57 4.31 -17.50
N ASP A 50 10.95 3.51 -18.51
CA ASP A 50 10.98 3.94 -19.91
C ASP A 50 9.59 3.94 -20.56
N ASP A 51 8.68 3.05 -20.14
CA ASP A 51 7.27 3.13 -20.55
C ASP A 51 6.53 4.20 -19.73
N GLN A 52 6.45 5.40 -20.30
CA GLN A 52 5.77 6.54 -19.67
C GLN A 52 4.30 6.24 -19.34
N ARG A 53 3.59 5.43 -20.11
CA ARG A 53 2.17 5.14 -19.86
C ARG A 53 2.02 4.22 -18.65
N LEU A 54 2.83 3.17 -18.56
CA LEU A 54 2.84 2.27 -17.40
C LEU A 54 3.26 3.01 -16.14
N TYR A 55 4.36 3.77 -16.23
CA TYR A 55 4.90 4.51 -15.10
C TYR A 55 3.94 5.59 -14.62
N SER A 56 3.35 6.40 -15.50
CA SER A 56 2.36 7.43 -15.10
C SER A 56 1.09 6.80 -14.51
N TYR A 57 0.61 5.69 -15.07
CA TYR A 57 -0.53 4.95 -14.53
C TYR A 57 -0.27 4.47 -13.10
N ALA A 58 0.89 3.83 -12.89
CA ALA A 58 1.33 3.39 -11.58
C ALA A 58 1.49 4.56 -10.60
N MET A 59 2.20 5.62 -10.98
CA MET A 59 2.40 6.79 -10.11
C MET A 59 1.06 7.39 -9.70
N LYS A 60 0.09 7.48 -10.61
CA LYS A 60 -1.27 7.90 -10.29
C LYS A 60 -1.95 6.94 -9.31
N ALA A 61 -1.86 5.63 -9.51
CA ALA A 61 -2.46 4.65 -8.60
C ALA A 61 -2.06 4.82 -7.13
N PHE A 62 -0.82 5.26 -6.88
CA PHE A 62 -0.27 5.52 -5.55
C PHE A 62 -0.34 6.99 -5.13
N GLY A 63 -1.02 7.86 -5.89
CA GLY A 63 -1.18 9.28 -5.58
C GLY A 63 0.09 10.12 -5.76
N LEU A 64 1.04 9.63 -6.55
CA LEU A 64 2.34 10.26 -6.84
C LEU A 64 2.34 10.92 -8.24
N GLU A 65 1.18 11.25 -8.81
CA GLU A 65 1.04 11.79 -10.18
C GLU A 65 1.92 13.04 -10.41
N ASP A 66 2.01 13.94 -9.42
CA ASP A 66 2.84 15.14 -9.47
C ASP A 66 4.34 14.86 -9.47
N MET A 67 4.76 13.66 -9.04
CA MET A 67 6.16 13.24 -8.94
C MET A 67 6.61 12.39 -10.13
N THR A 68 5.80 12.30 -11.19
CA THR A 68 6.11 11.56 -12.43
C THR A 68 7.35 12.08 -13.16
N TYR A 69 7.81 13.31 -12.90
CA TYR A 69 9.06 13.82 -13.46
C TYR A 69 10.30 13.24 -12.75
N ALA A 70 10.16 12.75 -11.51
CA ALA A 70 11.25 12.36 -10.63
C ALA A 70 11.73 10.92 -10.86
N LYS A 71 11.96 10.51 -12.12
CA LYS A 71 12.32 9.13 -12.48
C LYS A 71 13.56 8.61 -11.75
N ALA A 72 14.60 9.44 -11.58
CA ALA A 72 15.82 9.04 -10.87
C ALA A 72 15.58 8.82 -9.36
N PHE A 73 14.65 9.58 -8.76
CA PHE A 73 14.22 9.36 -7.39
C PHE A 73 13.46 8.04 -7.28
N MET A 74 12.49 7.82 -8.18
CA MET A 74 11.69 6.59 -8.18
C MET A 74 12.51 5.34 -8.50
N ARG A 75 13.57 5.46 -9.29
CA ARG A 75 14.56 4.39 -9.44
C ARG A 75 15.14 3.97 -8.09
N LYS A 76 15.62 4.92 -7.27
CA LYS A 76 16.16 4.61 -5.93
C LYS A 76 15.11 4.02 -5.01
N VAL A 77 13.85 4.45 -5.13
CA VAL A 77 12.73 3.87 -4.38
C VAL A 77 12.53 2.41 -4.77
N LEU A 78 12.48 2.10 -6.06
CA LEU A 78 12.30 0.74 -6.59
C LEU A 78 13.51 -0.17 -6.34
N GLU A 79 14.73 0.38 -6.30
CA GLU A 79 15.97 -0.34 -5.96
C GLU A 79 16.13 -0.56 -4.45
N SER A 80 15.26 0.01 -3.61
CA SER A 80 15.39 -0.11 -2.16
C SER A 80 14.99 -1.50 -1.68
N ASP A 81 15.83 -2.09 -0.84
CA ASP A 81 15.48 -3.26 -0.04
C ASP A 81 14.51 -2.85 1.08
N LEU A 82 13.26 -3.32 1.02
CA LEU A 82 12.26 -2.96 2.03
C LEU A 82 12.45 -3.71 3.36
N SER A 83 13.27 -4.76 3.40
CA SER A 83 13.64 -5.46 4.65
C SER A 83 14.71 -4.71 5.44
N ASP A 84 15.58 -3.95 4.77
CA ASP A 84 16.57 -3.09 5.43
C ASP A 84 15.91 -1.80 5.94
N SER A 85 15.75 -1.69 7.26
CA SER A 85 15.26 -0.47 7.92
C SER A 85 16.04 0.80 7.57
N ALA A 86 17.30 0.68 7.13
CA ALA A 86 18.15 1.79 6.70
C ALA A 86 18.08 2.08 5.20
N SER A 87 17.26 1.36 4.42
CA SER A 87 17.11 1.56 2.99
C SER A 87 16.52 2.92 2.64
N PHE A 88 16.70 3.33 1.38
CA PHE A 88 16.27 4.65 0.92
C PHE A 88 14.75 4.84 1.08
N ALA A 89 13.95 3.88 0.62
CA ALA A 89 12.49 3.93 0.76
C ALA A 89 12.05 3.94 2.24
N ASN A 90 12.66 3.15 3.12
CA ASN A 90 12.30 3.08 4.55
C ASN A 90 12.61 4.36 5.32
N LYS A 91 13.60 5.14 4.88
CA LYS A 91 13.95 6.46 5.43
C LYS A 91 13.01 7.59 4.99
N LEU A 92 12.17 7.37 3.97
CA LEU A 92 11.23 8.39 3.52
C LEU A 92 10.09 8.55 4.52
N VAL A 93 9.73 9.80 4.78
CA VAL A 93 8.58 10.16 5.63
C VAL A 93 7.28 9.74 4.95
N ASP A 94 7.16 10.01 3.65
CA ASP A 94 5.98 9.69 2.86
C ASP A 94 5.92 8.18 2.54
N LYS A 95 4.95 7.51 3.14
CA LYS A 95 4.74 6.06 3.05
C LYS A 95 4.32 5.59 1.66
N ARG A 96 3.80 6.47 0.82
CA ARG A 96 3.37 6.12 -0.56
C ARG A 96 4.53 5.57 -1.39
N TYR A 97 5.76 6.00 -1.13
CA TYR A 97 6.95 5.46 -1.80
C TYR A 97 7.28 4.02 -1.38
N GLN A 98 7.08 3.68 -0.10
CA GLN A 98 7.26 2.31 0.40
C GLN A 98 6.19 1.38 -0.17
N GLU A 99 4.94 1.83 -0.22
CA GLU A 99 3.85 1.11 -0.86
C GLU A 99 4.07 0.89 -2.35
N PHE A 100 4.58 1.91 -3.06
CA PHE A 100 4.95 1.81 -4.46
C PHE A 100 6.08 0.79 -4.65
N ALA A 101 7.18 0.90 -3.90
CA ALA A 101 8.27 -0.06 -3.95
C ALA A 101 7.78 -1.50 -3.68
N LYS A 102 6.87 -1.67 -2.72
CA LYS A 102 6.29 -2.98 -2.38
C LYS A 102 5.44 -3.55 -3.51
N ALA A 103 4.62 -2.72 -4.15
CA ALA A 103 3.75 -3.14 -5.25
C ALA A 103 4.52 -3.51 -6.53
N PHE A 104 5.69 -2.90 -6.72
CA PHE A 104 6.55 -3.10 -7.89
C PHE A 104 7.84 -3.87 -7.56
N SER A 105 7.88 -4.57 -6.42
CA SER A 105 9.03 -5.38 -6.00
C SER A 105 9.38 -6.50 -6.98
N PHE A 106 8.42 -6.90 -7.83
CA PHE A 106 8.64 -7.82 -8.94
C PHE A 106 9.63 -7.31 -9.99
N LEU A 107 9.85 -5.99 -10.08
CA LEU A 107 10.85 -5.36 -10.96
C LEU A 107 12.28 -5.56 -10.46
N THR A 108 12.43 -5.95 -9.19
CA THR A 108 13.67 -6.43 -8.57
C THR A 108 13.49 -7.91 -8.23
N PRO A 109 13.34 -8.79 -9.23
CA PRO A 109 13.06 -10.19 -8.99
C PRO A 109 14.17 -10.80 -8.12
N SER A 110 13.76 -11.38 -7.00
CA SER A 110 14.61 -12.13 -6.08
C SER A 110 14.29 -13.61 -6.20
N ALA A 111 15.33 -14.44 -6.10
CA ALA A 111 15.17 -15.89 -6.13
C ALA A 111 14.30 -16.41 -4.96
N GLN A 112 14.12 -15.61 -3.90
CA GLN A 112 13.29 -15.93 -2.73
C GLN A 112 12.60 -14.68 -2.17
N SER A 113 11.41 -14.85 -1.59
CA SER A 113 10.72 -13.82 -0.80
C SER A 113 11.34 -13.68 0.60
N GLU A 114 11.08 -12.57 1.28
CA GLU A 114 11.51 -12.32 2.66
C GLU A 114 11.01 -13.40 3.64
N ASP A 115 9.73 -13.80 3.56
CA ASP A 115 9.18 -14.87 4.40
C ASP A 115 9.89 -16.21 4.18
N ALA A 116 10.26 -16.50 2.93
CA ALA A 116 11.01 -17.71 2.58
C ALA A 116 12.46 -17.66 3.09
N LEU A 117 13.09 -16.48 3.06
CA LEU A 117 14.43 -16.26 3.64
C LEU A 117 14.42 -16.54 5.15
N ALA A 118 13.47 -15.96 5.88
CA ALA A 118 13.35 -16.17 7.32
C ALA A 118 13.04 -17.64 7.68
N ASP A 119 12.17 -18.31 6.92
CA ASP A 119 11.87 -19.73 7.12
C ASP A 119 13.11 -20.61 6.87
N ILE A 120 13.88 -20.31 5.82
CA ILE A 120 15.11 -21.04 5.50
C ILE A 120 16.19 -20.82 6.55
N GLU A 121 16.39 -19.59 7.01
CA GLU A 121 17.36 -19.29 8.08
C GLU A 121 17.05 -20.10 9.33
N LYS A 122 15.78 -20.13 9.73
CA LYS A 122 15.30 -20.92 10.87
C LYS A 122 15.58 -22.41 10.66
N LYS A 123 15.16 -22.96 9.52
CA LYS A 123 15.35 -24.38 9.19
C LYS A 123 16.82 -24.78 9.09
N TYR A 124 17.66 -23.92 8.52
CA TYR A 124 19.11 -24.09 8.45
C TYR A 124 19.73 -24.13 9.85
N THR A 125 19.40 -23.14 10.69
CA THR A 125 19.89 -23.07 12.08
C THR A 125 19.53 -24.33 12.86
N GLU A 126 18.28 -24.81 12.73
CA GLU A 126 17.81 -26.03 13.38
C GLU A 126 18.59 -27.27 12.91
N ASN A 127 18.84 -27.43 11.61
CA ASN A 127 19.51 -28.60 11.06
C ASN A 127 21.03 -28.57 11.25
N ALA A 128 21.67 -27.41 11.07
CA ALA A 128 23.10 -27.23 11.32
C ALA A 128 23.45 -27.48 12.79
N THR A 129 22.59 -27.03 13.73
CA THR A 129 22.75 -27.33 15.16
C THR A 129 22.68 -28.83 15.44
N LYS A 130 21.77 -29.57 14.78
CA LYS A 130 21.70 -31.05 14.91
C LYS A 130 22.95 -31.75 14.37
N GLN A 131 23.61 -31.16 13.39
CA GLN A 131 24.86 -31.68 12.81
C GLN A 131 26.11 -31.33 13.64
N GLY A 132 25.96 -30.49 14.68
CA GLY A 132 27.05 -30.11 15.59
C GLY A 132 27.79 -28.83 15.21
N ASP A 133 27.24 -28.03 14.29
CA ASP A 133 27.86 -26.77 13.88
C ASP A 133 27.85 -25.73 15.01
N SER A 134 28.91 -24.95 15.08
CA SER A 134 29.01 -23.82 16.02
C SER A 134 28.14 -22.64 15.56
N GLN A 135 27.58 -21.89 16.50
CA GLN A 135 26.76 -20.70 16.21
C GLN A 135 27.47 -19.68 15.30
N SER A 136 28.80 -19.55 15.42
CA SER A 136 29.59 -18.67 14.55
C SER A 136 29.66 -19.15 13.10
N LEU A 137 29.67 -20.46 12.86
CA LEU A 137 29.65 -21.04 11.51
C LEU A 137 28.27 -20.87 10.89
N ILE A 138 27.20 -21.10 11.66
CA ILE A 138 25.82 -20.88 11.22
C ILE A 138 25.64 -19.44 10.75
N ARG A 139 26.02 -18.46 11.57
CA ARG A 139 25.93 -17.04 11.23
C ARG A 139 26.75 -16.67 9.99
N LEU A 140 27.94 -17.24 9.84
CA LEU A 140 28.78 -17.00 8.65
C LEU A 140 28.14 -17.58 7.39
N GLY A 141 27.57 -18.79 7.48
CA GLY A 141 26.82 -19.43 6.40
C GLY A 141 25.61 -18.59 5.98
N THR A 142 24.82 -18.09 6.95
CA THR A 142 23.65 -17.24 6.68
C THR A 142 24.04 -15.95 5.96
N LEU A 143 25.08 -15.26 6.43
CA LEU A 143 25.58 -14.04 5.77
C LEU A 143 26.10 -14.30 4.36
N ALA A 144 26.79 -15.44 4.14
CA ALA A 144 27.25 -15.82 2.82
C ALA A 144 26.08 -16.14 1.89
N TYR A 145 25.06 -16.83 2.40
CA TYR A 145 23.84 -17.17 1.68
C TYR A 145 23.09 -15.93 1.21
N GLU A 146 22.76 -15.01 2.13
CA GLU A 146 22.06 -13.77 1.81
C GLU A 146 22.80 -12.95 0.75
N LYS A 147 24.13 -12.83 0.91
CA LYS A 147 24.98 -12.11 -0.04
C LYS A 147 24.96 -12.75 -1.43
N SER A 148 25.19 -14.06 -1.52
CA SER A 148 25.22 -14.76 -2.81
C SER A 148 23.85 -14.79 -3.49
N LEU A 149 22.76 -14.93 -2.72
CA LEU A 149 21.40 -15.01 -3.25
C LEU A 149 21.00 -13.72 -3.98
N SER A 150 21.49 -12.56 -3.54
CA SER A 150 21.22 -11.27 -4.20
C SER A 150 21.69 -11.22 -5.68
N ALA A 151 22.69 -12.03 -6.03
CA ALA A 151 23.24 -12.12 -7.39
C ALA A 151 22.50 -13.14 -8.28
N VAL A 152 21.63 -13.99 -7.72
CA VAL A 152 20.95 -15.06 -8.45
C VAL A 152 19.82 -14.50 -9.29
N LYS A 153 19.87 -14.71 -10.62
CA LYS A 153 18.81 -14.34 -11.56
C LYS A 153 18.18 -15.54 -12.26
N THR A 154 18.88 -16.66 -12.26
CA THR A 154 18.44 -17.92 -12.85
C THR A 154 18.71 -19.10 -11.92
N VAL A 155 18.03 -20.22 -12.16
CA VAL A 155 18.32 -21.49 -11.50
C VAL A 155 19.76 -21.92 -11.76
N ASP A 156 20.30 -21.60 -12.94
CA ASP A 156 21.69 -21.94 -13.27
C ASP A 156 22.69 -21.12 -12.43
N ASP A 157 22.41 -19.85 -12.15
CA ASP A 157 23.23 -19.03 -11.23
C ASP A 157 23.22 -19.63 -9.82
N PHE A 158 22.05 -20.04 -9.33
CA PHE A 158 21.90 -20.70 -8.03
C PHE A 158 22.70 -22.02 -7.97
N LEU A 159 22.56 -22.85 -9.00
CA LEU A 159 23.23 -24.16 -9.07
C LEU A 159 24.74 -24.06 -9.33
N ALA A 160 25.22 -22.91 -9.82
CA ALA A 160 26.65 -22.65 -9.99
C ALA A 160 27.36 -22.36 -8.66
N ASP A 161 26.65 -21.84 -7.66
CA ASP A 161 27.19 -21.59 -6.32
C ASP A 161 26.95 -22.80 -5.40
N ASP A 162 27.97 -23.63 -5.23
CA ASP A 162 27.89 -24.84 -4.40
C ASP A 162 27.59 -24.51 -2.92
N ALA A 163 27.96 -23.32 -2.43
CA ALA A 163 27.66 -22.90 -1.06
C ALA A 163 26.19 -22.53 -0.88
N LEU A 164 25.58 -21.85 -1.87
CA LEU A 164 24.13 -21.60 -1.89
C LEU A 164 23.34 -22.91 -1.90
N VAL A 165 23.72 -23.84 -2.78
CA VAL A 165 23.07 -25.14 -2.87
C VAL A 165 23.19 -25.92 -1.56
N ALA A 166 24.39 -25.98 -0.98
CA ALA A 166 24.63 -26.70 0.27
C ALA A 166 23.84 -26.11 1.46
N TYR A 167 23.78 -24.78 1.55
CA TYR A 167 23.03 -24.09 2.59
C TYR A 167 21.53 -24.38 2.47
N ALA A 168 20.96 -24.18 1.28
CA ALA A 168 19.53 -24.39 1.04
C ALA A 168 19.13 -25.86 1.26
N THR A 169 19.92 -26.81 0.75
CA THR A 169 19.61 -28.24 0.92
C THR A 169 19.70 -28.70 2.37
N THR A 170 20.70 -28.21 3.13
CA THR A 170 20.79 -28.40 4.59
C THR A 170 19.56 -27.83 5.31
N ALA A 171 19.08 -26.65 4.92
CA ALA A 171 17.89 -26.05 5.51
C ALA A 171 16.68 -26.98 5.40
N PHE A 172 16.41 -27.53 4.22
CA PHE A 172 15.25 -28.44 4.05
C PHE A 172 15.50 -29.87 4.53
N GLY A 173 16.67 -30.18 5.07
CA GLY A 173 17.04 -31.53 5.48
C GLY A 173 17.03 -32.51 4.30
N VAL A 174 17.18 -31.98 3.09
CA VAL A 174 17.33 -32.75 1.87
C VAL A 174 18.82 -32.86 1.61
N ASP A 175 19.39 -34.04 1.72
CA ASP A 175 20.75 -34.23 1.23
C ASP A 175 20.72 -34.02 -0.28
N PRO A 176 21.57 -33.15 -0.87
CA PRO A 176 21.82 -33.27 -2.28
C PRO A 176 22.42 -34.67 -2.50
N PRO A 177 22.14 -35.38 -3.60
CA PRO A 177 22.88 -36.59 -3.95
C PRO A 177 24.36 -36.31 -4.34
N GLY A 178 25.03 -35.37 -3.65
CA GLY A 178 26.34 -34.80 -3.94
C GLY A 178 26.27 -33.55 -4.82
N THR A 179 27.38 -32.81 -4.94
CA THR A 179 27.55 -31.69 -5.91
C THR A 179 27.82 -32.19 -7.34
N ALA A 180 27.72 -33.50 -7.57
CA ALA A 180 27.93 -34.15 -8.86
C ALA A 180 26.92 -33.63 -9.91
N ALA A 181 27.33 -33.62 -11.18
CA ALA A 181 26.53 -33.09 -12.29
C ALA A 181 25.09 -33.65 -12.34
N ASN A 182 24.89 -34.92 -11.98
CA ASN A 182 23.58 -35.57 -11.95
C ASN A 182 22.63 -35.01 -10.87
N ALA A 183 23.18 -34.54 -9.74
CA ALA A 183 22.41 -33.91 -8.67
C ALA A 183 21.94 -32.50 -9.06
N LYS A 184 22.77 -31.74 -9.78
CA LYS A 184 22.38 -30.42 -10.31
C LYS A 184 21.23 -30.52 -11.30
N ILE A 185 21.20 -31.56 -12.15
CA ILE A 185 20.06 -31.83 -13.06
C ILE A 185 18.78 -32.11 -12.28
N PHE A 186 18.86 -32.92 -11.20
CA PHE A 186 17.71 -33.20 -10.35
C PHE A 186 17.19 -31.93 -9.66
N LEU A 187 18.09 -31.15 -9.04
CA LEU A 187 17.74 -29.89 -8.38
C LEU A 187 17.14 -28.88 -9.37
N LYS A 188 17.68 -28.78 -10.59
CA LYS A 188 17.12 -27.94 -11.64
C LYS A 188 15.66 -28.30 -11.89
N ARG A 189 15.35 -29.59 -12.07
CA ARG A 189 13.97 -30.07 -12.30
C ARG A 189 13.03 -29.83 -11.12
N ILE A 190 13.54 -29.87 -9.89
CA ILE A 190 12.75 -29.54 -8.69
C ILE A 190 12.44 -28.03 -8.68
N LEU A 191 13.46 -27.20 -8.85
CA LEU A 191 13.35 -25.74 -8.78
C LEU A 191 12.56 -25.13 -9.94
N THR A 192 12.54 -25.77 -11.11
CA THR A 192 11.72 -25.34 -12.27
C THR A 192 10.33 -25.97 -12.28
N SER A 193 9.94 -26.75 -11.27
CA SER A 193 8.60 -27.34 -11.20
C SER A 193 7.62 -26.40 -10.52
N ASP A 194 6.35 -26.41 -10.92
CA ASP A 194 5.34 -25.55 -10.31
C ASP A 194 4.88 -26.08 -8.95
N PRO A 195 5.19 -25.41 -7.82
CA PRO A 195 4.84 -25.93 -6.48
C PRO A 195 3.33 -25.93 -6.19
N ALA A 196 2.55 -25.18 -6.97
CA ALA A 196 1.09 -25.14 -6.87
C ALA A 196 0.41 -26.34 -7.56
N ASP A 197 1.09 -26.97 -8.52
CA ASP A 197 0.58 -28.14 -9.22
C ASP A 197 0.84 -29.42 -8.40
N ALA A 198 -0.24 -30.16 -8.13
CA ALA A 198 -0.22 -31.42 -7.39
C ALA A 198 0.48 -32.54 -8.16
N ASP A 199 0.53 -32.45 -9.49
CA ASP A 199 1.18 -33.42 -10.37
C ASP A 199 2.61 -33.00 -10.77
N SER A 200 3.12 -31.90 -10.20
CA SER A 200 4.47 -31.39 -10.48
C SER A 200 5.57 -32.37 -10.08
N PHE A 201 6.74 -32.24 -10.72
CA PHE A 201 7.89 -33.09 -10.41
C PHE A 201 8.32 -32.99 -8.94
N ALA A 202 8.25 -31.81 -8.31
CA ALA A 202 8.53 -31.68 -6.88
C ALA A 202 7.45 -32.34 -6.00
N ALA A 203 6.17 -32.22 -6.36
CA ALA A 203 5.08 -32.87 -5.63
C ALA A 203 5.08 -34.41 -5.79
N SER A 204 5.60 -34.93 -6.90
CA SER A 204 5.71 -36.37 -7.16
C SER A 204 6.88 -37.06 -6.42
N GLN A 205 7.72 -36.31 -5.70
CA GLN A 205 8.84 -36.90 -4.97
C GLN A 205 8.40 -37.61 -3.68
N THR A 206 9.17 -38.61 -3.28
CA THR A 206 8.90 -39.40 -2.06
C THR A 206 9.01 -38.60 -0.76
N LYS A 207 9.82 -37.54 -0.74
CA LYS A 207 9.96 -36.63 0.40
C LYS A 207 9.19 -35.33 0.12
N SER A 208 8.24 -34.99 0.99
CA SER A 208 7.49 -33.73 0.92
C SER A 208 8.40 -32.49 0.99
N ALA A 209 9.56 -32.62 1.63
CA ALA A 209 10.57 -31.56 1.71
C ALA A 209 11.03 -31.03 0.34
N TRP A 210 10.92 -31.82 -0.74
CA TRP A 210 11.23 -31.36 -2.09
C TRP A 210 10.19 -30.38 -2.64
N LYS A 211 8.92 -30.56 -2.28
CA LYS A 211 7.85 -29.60 -2.60
C LYS A 211 8.07 -28.30 -1.85
N ASP A 212 8.38 -28.39 -0.55
CA ASP A 212 8.66 -27.21 0.28
C ASP A 212 9.92 -26.47 -0.20
N PHE A 213 10.94 -27.23 -0.62
CA PHE A 213 12.15 -26.68 -1.23
C PHE A 213 11.81 -25.91 -2.51
N ALA A 214 11.08 -26.51 -3.45
CA ALA A 214 10.66 -25.83 -4.67
C ALA A 214 9.83 -24.58 -4.38
N ALA A 215 8.89 -24.66 -3.42
CA ALA A 215 8.03 -23.54 -3.04
C ALA A 215 8.77 -22.35 -2.42
N ALA A 216 9.93 -22.59 -1.81
CA ALA A 216 10.73 -21.54 -1.19
C ALA A 216 11.58 -20.74 -2.19
N PHE A 217 11.65 -21.18 -3.44
CA PHE A 217 12.33 -20.47 -4.52
C PHE A 217 11.36 -20.05 -5.61
N ASN A 218 11.52 -18.82 -6.08
CA ASN A 218 10.62 -18.20 -7.03
C ASN A 218 11.16 -18.35 -8.47
N PHE A 219 11.44 -19.58 -8.93
CA PHE A 219 11.92 -19.84 -10.30
C PHE A 219 10.80 -20.27 -11.25
N SER A 220 10.89 -19.91 -12.52
CA SER A 220 9.96 -20.27 -13.59
C SER A 220 10.31 -21.63 -14.20
N GLU A 221 9.42 -22.18 -15.03
CA GLU A 221 9.70 -23.40 -15.78
C GLU A 221 10.92 -23.26 -16.70
N ASP A 222 11.14 -22.06 -17.24
CA ASP A 222 12.31 -21.71 -18.05
C ASP A 222 13.59 -21.48 -17.21
N GLY A 223 13.49 -21.53 -15.88
CA GLY A 223 14.62 -21.37 -14.96
C GLY A 223 15.02 -19.93 -14.66
N ASN A 224 14.20 -18.93 -15.03
CA ASN A 224 14.41 -17.54 -14.62
C ASN A 224 13.68 -17.27 -13.29
N VAL A 225 14.12 -16.28 -12.51
CA VAL A 225 13.29 -15.83 -11.37
C VAL A 225 11.94 -15.32 -11.88
N ARG A 226 10.83 -15.87 -11.37
CA ARG A 226 9.46 -15.50 -11.72
C ARG A 226 9.21 -14.04 -11.36
N ILE A 227 8.58 -13.36 -12.29
CA ILE A 227 8.08 -12.00 -12.10
C ILE A 227 6.60 -12.16 -11.71
N GLN A 228 6.27 -11.91 -10.45
CA GLN A 228 4.89 -11.97 -9.98
C GLN A 228 4.09 -10.83 -10.60
N THR A 229 3.03 -11.13 -11.35
CA THR A 229 2.33 -10.10 -12.16
C THR A 229 0.81 -10.09 -12.00
N SER A 230 0.15 -11.23 -11.76
CA SER A 230 -1.33 -11.30 -11.73
C SER A 230 -1.97 -10.47 -10.61
N ASP A 231 -1.57 -10.71 -9.37
CA ASP A 231 -2.28 -10.16 -8.22
C ASP A 231 -1.90 -8.69 -7.99
N GLN A 232 -0.61 -8.36 -8.13
CA GLN A 232 -0.10 -6.99 -8.02
C GLN A 232 -0.62 -6.06 -9.13
N ALA A 233 -0.84 -6.57 -10.36
CA ALA A 233 -1.47 -5.78 -11.42
C ALA A 233 -2.93 -5.42 -11.07
N THR A 234 -3.67 -6.36 -10.49
CA THR A 234 -5.07 -6.15 -10.07
C THR A 234 -5.18 -5.13 -8.94
N ASP A 235 -4.28 -5.18 -7.96
CA ASP A 235 -4.23 -4.22 -6.86
C ASP A 235 -3.90 -2.80 -7.33
N THR A 236 -2.98 -2.68 -8.30
CA THR A 236 -2.63 -1.38 -8.90
C THR A 236 -3.81 -0.80 -9.67
N VAL A 237 -4.54 -1.62 -10.43
CA VAL A 237 -5.76 -1.17 -11.13
C VAL A 237 -6.82 -0.69 -10.13
N SER A 238 -7.04 -1.43 -9.06
CA SER A 238 -7.99 -1.04 -8.00
C SER A 238 -7.58 0.29 -7.35
N SER A 239 -6.29 0.46 -7.06
CA SER A 239 -5.73 1.70 -6.50
C SER A 239 -5.86 2.87 -7.46
N TYR A 240 -5.63 2.65 -8.77
CA TYR A 240 -5.82 3.64 -9.82
C TYR A 240 -7.27 4.14 -9.91
N LEU A 241 -8.23 3.22 -9.94
CA LEU A 241 -9.65 3.58 -9.99
C LEU A 241 -10.06 4.36 -8.73
N ARG A 242 -9.60 3.92 -7.56
CA ARG A 242 -9.91 4.60 -6.30
C ARG A 242 -9.26 5.98 -6.21
N GLN A 243 -8.00 6.12 -6.61
CA GLN A 243 -7.36 7.43 -6.72
C GLN A 243 -8.13 8.35 -7.69
N THR A 244 -8.57 7.81 -8.83
CA THR A 244 -9.30 8.62 -9.83
C THR A 244 -10.61 9.15 -9.25
N VAL A 245 -11.34 8.33 -8.48
CA VAL A 245 -12.53 8.77 -7.75
C VAL A 245 -12.19 9.85 -6.73
N GLU A 246 -11.12 9.66 -5.95
CA GLU A 246 -10.67 10.63 -4.93
C GLU A 246 -10.31 11.97 -5.56
N VAL A 247 -9.55 11.98 -6.66
CA VAL A 247 -9.15 13.20 -7.38
C VAL A 247 -10.36 13.91 -7.97
N GLN A 248 -11.23 13.19 -8.69
CA GLN A 248 -12.46 13.77 -9.27
C GLN A 248 -13.38 14.35 -8.19
N ALA A 249 -13.52 13.68 -7.05
CA ALA A 249 -14.29 14.20 -5.92
C ALA A 249 -13.64 15.45 -5.30
N GLY A 250 -12.30 15.51 -5.28
CA GLY A 250 -11.54 16.65 -4.76
C GLY A 250 -11.60 17.90 -5.63
N GLU A 251 -11.76 17.74 -6.94
CA GLU A 251 -12.01 18.86 -7.87
C GLU A 251 -13.32 19.59 -7.53
N GLU A 252 -14.31 18.85 -7.02
CA GLU A 252 -15.58 19.43 -6.56
C GLU A 252 -15.53 19.87 -5.09
N ASN A 253 -14.92 19.06 -4.22
CA ASN A 253 -14.89 19.30 -2.79
C ASN A 253 -13.68 18.61 -2.12
N GLU A 254 -12.72 19.43 -1.68
CA GLU A 254 -11.51 19.01 -0.97
C GLU A 254 -11.79 18.10 0.24
N GLY A 255 -12.82 18.42 1.04
CA GLY A 255 -13.18 17.62 2.21
C GLY A 255 -13.65 16.22 1.85
N VAL A 256 -14.27 16.05 0.68
CA VAL A 256 -14.67 14.72 0.18
C VAL A 256 -13.43 13.92 -0.20
N ARG A 257 -12.45 14.52 -0.90
CA ARG A 257 -11.19 13.84 -1.21
C ARG A 257 -10.47 13.39 0.05
N LEU A 258 -10.31 14.28 1.03
CA LEU A 258 -9.66 13.95 2.30
C LEU A 258 -10.37 12.81 3.04
N ALA A 259 -11.71 12.80 3.05
CA ALA A 259 -12.48 11.73 3.67
C ALA A 259 -12.29 10.38 2.95
N LEU A 260 -12.34 10.36 1.62
CA LEU A 260 -12.14 9.14 0.82
C LEU A 260 -10.71 8.62 0.93
N TYR A 261 -9.72 9.52 0.94
CA TYR A 261 -8.31 9.18 1.15
C TYR A 261 -8.10 8.55 2.53
N PHE A 262 -8.65 9.17 3.58
CA PHE A 262 -8.59 8.62 4.93
C PHE A 262 -9.27 7.25 5.04
N GLU A 263 -10.45 7.09 4.42
CA GLU A 263 -11.14 5.79 4.35
C GLU A 263 -10.26 4.72 3.66
N ARG A 264 -9.49 5.10 2.64
CA ARG A 264 -8.58 4.18 1.95
C ARG A 264 -7.39 3.77 2.81
N LYS A 265 -6.83 4.72 3.54
CA LYS A 265 -5.62 4.53 4.35
C LYS A 265 -5.89 4.07 5.78
N ALA A 266 -7.15 4.02 6.22
CA ALA A 266 -7.50 3.73 7.61
C ALA A 266 -6.84 2.44 8.16
N SER A 267 -6.77 1.37 7.36
CA SER A 267 -6.16 0.10 7.77
C SER A 267 -4.63 0.15 7.90
N THR A 268 -3.96 1.14 7.30
CA THR A 268 -2.50 1.31 7.40
C THR A 268 -2.11 2.16 8.61
N ILE A 269 -3.08 2.77 9.30
CA ILE A 269 -2.83 3.62 10.47
C ILE A 269 -2.66 2.72 11.69
N THR A 270 -1.43 2.62 12.18
CA THR A 270 -1.07 1.78 13.34
C THR A 270 -0.64 2.59 14.56
N SER A 271 -0.37 3.88 14.40
CA SER A 271 0.12 4.77 15.48
C SER A 271 -0.19 6.25 15.20
N GLY A 272 -0.12 7.09 16.23
CA GLY A 272 -0.17 8.56 16.07
C GLY A 272 0.90 9.09 15.12
N TYR A 273 2.08 8.45 15.07
CA TYR A 273 3.15 8.81 14.13
C TYR A 273 2.75 8.59 12.66
N SER A 274 2.00 7.53 12.36
CA SER A 274 1.49 7.30 11.00
C SER A 274 0.52 8.38 10.53
N ILE A 275 -0.24 8.99 11.45
CA ILE A 275 -1.11 10.13 11.15
C ILE A 275 -0.26 11.39 10.91
N LEU A 276 0.74 11.64 11.75
CA LEU A 276 1.63 12.81 11.62
C LEU A 276 2.52 12.75 10.38
N ALA A 277 2.85 11.56 9.89
CA ALA A 277 3.66 11.35 8.70
C ALA A 277 2.93 11.70 7.39
N ASP A 278 1.59 11.76 7.41
CA ASP A 278 0.76 12.07 6.25
C ASP A 278 -0.11 13.31 6.51
N THR A 279 0.19 14.38 5.78
CA THR A 279 -0.52 15.66 5.93
C THR A 279 -2.03 15.58 5.70
N ALA A 280 -2.50 14.69 4.81
CA ALA A 280 -3.93 14.53 4.56
C ALA A 280 -4.60 13.80 5.73
N LEU A 281 -3.95 12.76 6.28
CA LEU A 281 -4.44 12.05 7.47
C LEU A 281 -4.47 12.98 8.69
N LEU A 282 -3.39 13.74 8.88
CA LEU A 282 -3.30 14.73 9.96
C LEU A 282 -4.41 15.77 9.88
N THR A 283 -4.66 16.32 8.67
CA THR A 283 -5.72 17.33 8.45
C THR A 283 -7.09 16.78 8.83
N VAL A 284 -7.39 15.55 8.45
CA VAL A 284 -8.66 14.89 8.79
C VAL A 284 -8.79 14.71 10.30
N VAL A 285 -7.75 14.21 10.96
CA VAL A 285 -7.76 13.96 12.41
C VAL A 285 -7.87 15.25 13.20
N GLN A 286 -7.10 16.28 12.86
CA GLN A 286 -7.17 17.59 13.51
C GLN A 286 -8.56 18.19 13.37
N THR A 287 -9.13 18.14 12.16
CA THR A 287 -10.49 18.68 11.91
C THR A 287 -11.55 17.89 12.68
N ALA A 288 -11.50 16.55 12.64
CA ALA A 288 -12.47 15.68 13.30
C ALA A 288 -12.47 15.84 14.82
N LEU A 289 -11.28 16.02 15.40
CA LEU A 289 -11.07 16.17 16.84
C LEU A 289 -11.15 17.63 17.32
N GLY A 290 -11.23 18.60 16.39
CA GLY A 290 -11.25 20.03 16.70
C GLY A 290 -9.92 20.54 17.27
N LEU A 291 -8.79 19.94 16.85
CA LEU A 291 -7.47 20.34 17.30
C LEU A 291 -7.00 21.53 16.46
N SER A 292 -6.57 22.61 17.12
CA SER A 292 -6.02 23.76 16.42
C SER A 292 -4.58 23.50 15.98
N SER A 293 -4.15 24.14 14.89
CA SER A 293 -2.76 24.09 14.40
C SER A 293 -1.72 24.57 15.43
N GLN A 294 -2.13 25.26 16.49
CA GLN A 294 -1.22 25.67 17.57
C GLN A 294 -0.73 24.50 18.43
N THR A 295 -1.47 23.39 18.48
CA THR A 295 -0.99 22.14 19.10
C THR A 295 0.07 21.43 18.27
N SER A 296 0.24 21.80 16.99
CA SER A 296 1.29 21.29 16.10
C SER A 296 2.68 21.88 16.34
N ASN A 297 2.82 22.82 17.27
CA ASN A 297 4.12 23.38 17.68
C ASN A 297 4.83 22.55 18.78
N ALA A 298 4.16 21.54 19.34
CA ALA A 298 4.74 20.66 20.35
C ALA A 298 5.70 19.64 19.71
N ASP A 299 6.56 19.00 20.50
CA ASP A 299 7.40 17.90 20.02
C ASP A 299 6.56 16.77 19.41
N ILE A 300 7.12 16.08 18.41
CA ILE A 300 6.40 15.06 17.64
C ILE A 300 5.83 13.93 18.53
N ASP A 301 6.58 13.55 19.57
CA ASP A 301 6.16 12.52 20.53
C ASP A 301 4.94 12.96 21.36
N VAL A 302 4.88 14.25 21.70
CA VAL A 302 3.75 14.84 22.43
C VAL A 302 2.53 14.91 21.52
N GLN A 303 2.71 15.29 20.26
CA GLN A 303 1.62 15.30 19.27
C GLN A 303 1.05 13.90 19.05
N ALA A 304 1.91 12.89 18.87
CA ALA A 304 1.50 11.50 18.66
C ALA A 304 0.72 10.97 19.86
N SER A 305 1.26 11.15 21.07
CA SER A 305 0.62 10.74 22.31
C SER A 305 -0.73 11.43 22.53
N TYR A 306 -0.82 12.71 22.17
CA TYR A 306 -2.06 13.47 22.29
C TYR A 306 -3.14 12.97 21.33
N ILE A 307 -2.79 12.67 20.07
CA ILE A 307 -3.71 12.04 19.10
C ILE A 307 -4.19 10.69 19.64
N GLU A 308 -3.27 9.83 20.09
CA GLU A 308 -3.60 8.49 20.62
C GLU A 308 -4.47 8.55 21.89
N SER A 309 -4.34 9.60 22.70
CA SER A 309 -5.21 9.81 23.87
C SER A 309 -6.65 10.23 23.52
N ARG A 310 -6.87 10.73 22.31
CA ARG A 310 -8.17 11.28 21.84
C ARG A 310 -8.82 10.44 20.75
N LEU A 311 -8.06 9.54 20.13
CA LEU A 311 -8.50 8.66 19.06
C LEU A 311 -7.97 7.25 19.34
N ASP A 312 -8.88 6.30 19.51
CA ASP A 312 -8.51 4.89 19.53
C ASP A 312 -8.13 4.46 18.11
N ILE A 313 -6.83 4.34 17.85
CA ILE A 313 -6.29 3.99 16.54
C ILE A 313 -6.83 2.63 16.06
N LYS A 314 -7.04 1.68 16.99
CA LYS A 314 -7.56 0.35 16.63
C LYS A 314 -8.99 0.43 16.10
N SER A 315 -9.79 1.39 16.58
CA SER A 315 -11.16 1.60 16.12
C SER A 315 -11.24 2.02 14.64
N LEU A 316 -10.18 2.61 14.08
CA LEU A 316 -10.16 3.01 12.67
C LEU A 316 -10.17 1.82 11.69
N SER A 317 -9.82 0.62 12.18
CA SER A 317 -9.93 -0.62 11.41
C SER A 317 -11.36 -1.18 11.38
N ASP A 318 -12.25 -0.73 12.27
CA ASP A 318 -13.66 -1.12 12.26
C ASP A 318 -14.44 -0.23 11.26
N PRO A 319 -15.11 -0.81 10.25
CA PRO A 319 -15.82 -0.03 9.23
C PRO A 319 -16.93 0.87 9.77
N ALA A 320 -17.59 0.49 10.86
CA ALA A 320 -18.67 1.28 11.45
C ALA A 320 -18.12 2.46 12.26
N GLU A 321 -17.06 2.26 13.04
CA GLU A 321 -16.39 3.33 13.77
C GLU A 321 -15.69 4.31 12.82
N LEU A 322 -15.00 3.81 11.78
CA LEU A 322 -14.42 4.63 10.73
C LEU A 322 -15.49 5.51 10.05
N LYS A 323 -16.65 4.93 9.71
CA LYS A 323 -17.75 5.68 9.11
C LYS A 323 -18.29 6.78 10.03
N LYS A 324 -18.43 6.52 11.33
CA LYS A 324 -18.83 7.54 12.31
C LYS A 324 -17.81 8.67 12.38
N PHE A 325 -16.52 8.31 12.43
CA PHE A 325 -15.42 9.27 12.46
C PHE A 325 -15.42 10.19 11.23
N LEU A 326 -15.54 9.61 10.03
CA LEU A 326 -15.58 10.36 8.77
C LEU A 326 -16.88 11.18 8.60
N THR A 327 -18.00 10.70 9.15
CA THR A 327 -19.24 11.49 9.19
C THR A 327 -19.05 12.75 10.05
N ARG A 328 -18.39 12.63 11.20
CA ARG A 328 -18.04 13.79 12.04
C ARG A 328 -17.06 14.73 11.33
N PHE A 329 -16.00 14.18 10.72
CA PHE A 329 -15.05 14.96 9.95
C PHE A 329 -15.74 15.78 8.85
N THR A 330 -16.51 15.14 7.97
CA THR A 330 -17.15 15.81 6.84
C THR A 330 -18.13 16.89 7.27
N ALA A 331 -18.82 16.72 8.41
CA ALA A 331 -19.71 17.73 8.98
C ALA A 331 -18.93 18.95 9.53
N LEU A 332 -17.83 18.72 10.25
CA LEU A 332 -16.97 19.79 10.77
C LEU A 332 -16.22 20.51 9.65
N TRP A 333 -15.79 19.78 8.62
CA TRP A 333 -15.18 20.35 7.44
C TRP A 333 -16.14 21.29 6.71
N GLU A 334 -17.39 20.86 6.46
CA GLU A 334 -18.41 21.69 5.81
C GLU A 334 -18.73 22.96 6.62
N ALA A 335 -18.74 22.87 7.95
CA ALA A 335 -18.97 24.03 8.80
C ALA A 335 -17.83 25.07 8.70
N ALA A 336 -16.59 24.61 8.57
CA ALA A 336 -15.42 25.47 8.40
C ALA A 336 -15.18 25.92 6.94
N ASN A 337 -15.62 25.11 5.97
CA ASN A 337 -15.41 25.29 4.54
C ASN A 337 -16.75 25.09 3.79
N PRO A 338 -17.68 26.05 3.89
CA PRO A 338 -19.02 25.89 3.33
C PRO A 338 -18.97 25.75 1.80
N SER A 339 -19.47 24.63 1.29
CA SER A 339 -19.56 24.29 -0.14
C SER A 339 -20.62 25.10 -0.90
N SER A 340 -21.49 25.79 -0.16
CA SER A 340 -22.43 26.78 -0.68
C SER A 340 -22.76 27.84 0.38
N THR A 341 -23.09 29.05 -0.06
CA THR A 341 -23.55 30.14 0.82
C THR A 341 -24.95 29.93 1.40
N ALA A 342 -25.66 28.86 1.00
CA ALA A 342 -27.10 28.70 1.25
C ALA A 342 -27.46 27.80 2.46
N THR A 343 -26.49 27.15 3.11
CA THR A 343 -26.75 26.08 4.10
C THR A 343 -26.27 26.39 5.52
N THR A 344 -26.20 27.67 5.92
CA THR A 344 -26.07 28.04 7.35
C THR A 344 -27.18 27.42 8.22
N SER A 345 -28.30 27.01 7.64
CA SER A 345 -29.45 26.43 8.35
C SER A 345 -29.22 25.05 9.00
N VAL A 346 -28.35 24.18 8.47
CA VAL A 346 -28.14 22.84 9.07
C VAL A 346 -27.05 22.88 10.16
N ALA A 347 -25.98 23.65 9.96
CA ALA A 347 -24.97 23.87 11.00
C ALA A 347 -25.58 24.55 12.24
N THR A 348 -26.51 25.49 12.04
CA THR A 348 -27.22 26.18 13.14
C THR A 348 -28.18 25.25 13.90
N LEU A 349 -28.70 24.20 13.25
CA LEU A 349 -29.58 23.22 13.89
C LEU A 349 -28.80 22.21 14.75
N ILE A 350 -27.55 21.92 14.39
CA ILE A 350 -26.69 20.92 15.06
C ILE A 350 -25.87 21.54 16.21
N THR A 351 -25.41 22.79 16.08
CA THR A 351 -24.57 23.42 17.11
C THR A 351 -25.35 24.04 18.27
N GLY A 352 -26.68 24.12 18.18
CA GLY A 352 -27.53 24.66 19.25
C GLY A 352 -27.27 26.13 19.59
N GLN A 353 -26.38 26.83 18.87
CA GLN A 353 -26.21 28.27 18.99
C GLN A 353 -27.29 28.96 18.17
N SER A 354 -28.38 29.30 18.86
CA SER A 354 -29.31 30.33 18.46
C SER A 354 -28.56 31.66 18.29
N SER A 355 -27.95 31.88 17.13
CA SER A 355 -27.69 33.23 16.67
C SER A 355 -29.02 33.78 16.16
N SER A 356 -29.66 34.56 17.02
CA SER A 356 -30.81 35.39 16.69
C SER A 356 -30.50 36.19 15.43
N VAL A 357 -31.12 35.84 14.30
CA VAL A 357 -31.16 36.69 13.12
C VAL A 357 -32.61 36.92 12.72
N MET A 358 -33.33 37.64 13.57
CA MET A 358 -34.20 38.70 13.07
C MET A 358 -33.50 40.00 13.41
N SER A 359 -33.00 40.69 12.39
CA SER A 359 -32.38 42.00 12.57
C SER A 359 -33.39 42.97 13.21
N ALA A 360 -32.93 43.80 14.15
CA ALA A 360 -33.78 44.81 14.79
C ALA A 360 -34.43 45.74 13.76
N ASP A 361 -33.79 45.95 12.61
CA ASP A 361 -34.33 46.68 11.45
C ASP A 361 -35.55 46.00 10.80
N MET A 362 -35.62 44.66 10.76
CA MET A 362 -36.81 43.94 10.27
C MET A 362 -38.00 44.12 11.22
N LEU A 363 -37.75 44.07 12.54
CA LEU A 363 -38.78 44.29 13.56
C LEU A 363 -39.29 45.73 13.55
N MET A 364 -38.43 46.71 13.29
CA MET A 364 -38.85 48.12 13.15
C MET A 364 -39.61 48.37 11.84
N SER A 365 -39.28 47.68 10.74
CA SER A 365 -40.04 47.78 9.48
C SER A 365 -41.48 47.24 9.60
N LEU A 366 -41.70 46.24 10.47
CA LEU A 366 -43.02 45.65 10.70
C LEU A 366 -43.91 46.45 11.65
N GLN A 367 -43.34 47.31 12.51
CA GLN A 367 -44.12 48.27 13.31
C GLN A 367 -44.52 49.55 12.54
N GLY A 368 -43.89 49.82 11.39
CA GLY A 368 -44.23 50.93 10.50
C GLY A 368 -45.43 50.66 9.57
N LEU A 369 -45.86 49.39 9.43
CA LEU A 369 -47.04 49.00 8.64
C LEU A 369 -48.33 49.33 9.42
N LYS A 370 -48.64 50.63 9.47
CA LYS A 370 -49.94 51.14 9.89
C LYS A 370 -50.98 50.65 8.86
N LEU A 371 -51.83 49.70 9.25
CA LEU A 371 -53.06 49.43 8.51
C LEU A 371 -53.90 50.72 8.50
N GLY A 372 -53.89 51.39 7.36
CA GLY A 372 -54.67 52.59 7.09
C GLY A 372 -55.48 52.40 5.82
N GLY A 373 -56.78 52.14 6.00
CA GLY A 373 -57.88 52.64 5.18
C GLY A 373 -58.11 52.05 3.79
N LEU A 374 -59.24 51.37 3.64
CA LEU A 374 -60.39 51.94 2.94
C LEU A 374 -61.65 51.73 3.78
#